data_AF-A0A3N0GNK2-F1
#
_entry.id   AF-A0A3N0GNK2-F1
#
_cell.length_a   1.000
_cell.length_b   1.000
_cell.length_c   1.000
_cell.angle_alpha   90.00
_cell.angle_beta   90.00
_cell.angle_gamma   90.00
#
_symmetry.space_group_name_H-M   'P 1'
#
loop_
_entity.id
_entity.type
_entity.pdbx_description
1 polymer ?
#
loop_
_entity_poly.entity_id
_entity_poly.type
_entity_poly.pdbx_seq_one_letter_code
_entity_poly.pdbx_strand_id
1 'polypeptide(L)'
;MTDPPEQGGRIKDIRVYRPAFVGMVLLVCAPFLIFAGASLYGAWGTVVLVLVWLVLFGLGCRWFMPRPRRVVVVGLLSLAAWLVVVLLAR
;
A
#
# COMPACT_ATOMS: atom_id res chain seq x y z
N MET A 1 -42.00 -29.54 14.97
CA MET A 1 -41.47 -28.43 14.15
C MET A 1 -40.08 -28.15 14.70
N THR A 2 -39.06 -28.74 14.09
CA THR A 2 -37.66 -28.53 14.47
C THR A 2 -37.15 -27.32 13.67
N ASP A 3 -36.87 -26.22 14.35
CA ASP A 3 -36.14 -25.10 13.74
C ASP A 3 -34.79 -25.60 13.21
N PRO A 4 -34.39 -25.22 11.98
CA PRO A 4 -33.05 -25.53 11.49
C PRO A 4 -32.02 -24.82 12.37
N PRO A 5 -30.87 -25.46 12.67
CA PRO A 5 -29.84 -24.84 13.50
C PRO A 5 -29.37 -23.53 12.87
N GLU A 6 -29.31 -22.46 13.68
CA GLU A 6 -28.76 -21.18 13.27
C GLU A 6 -27.44 -21.42 12.53
N GLN A 7 -27.37 -20.94 11.28
CA GLN A 7 -26.15 -20.93 10.49
C GLN A 7 -25.10 -20.11 11.24
N GLY A 8 -24.30 -20.81 12.04
CA GLY A 8 -23.13 -20.27 12.71
C GLY A 8 -22.31 -19.46 11.73
N GLY A 9 -22.08 -18.19 12.12
CA GLY A 9 -21.16 -17.21 11.54
C GLY A 9 -20.70 -17.50 10.11
N ARG A 10 -21.45 -17.00 9.12
CA ARG A 10 -21.03 -16.92 7.70
C ARG A 10 -19.57 -16.46 7.62
N ILE A 11 -18.65 -17.41 7.41
CA ILE A 11 -17.22 -17.18 7.29
C ILE A 11 -17.04 -16.15 6.16
N LYS A 12 -16.65 -14.94 6.52
CA LYS A 12 -16.49 -13.84 5.57
C LYS A 12 -15.32 -14.20 4.65
N ASP A 13 -15.55 -14.28 3.34
CA ASP A 13 -14.52 -14.71 2.39
C ASP A 13 -13.30 -13.77 2.46
N ILE A 14 -12.22 -14.28 3.06
CA ILE A 14 -10.97 -13.57 3.29
C ILE A 14 -10.28 -13.14 1.99
N ARG A 15 -10.63 -13.77 0.85
CA ARG A 15 -10.03 -13.44 -0.45
C ARG A 15 -10.36 -12.02 -0.90
N VAL A 16 -11.40 -11.41 -0.35
CA VAL A 16 -11.75 -9.99 -0.57
C VAL A 16 -10.62 -9.04 -0.15
N TYR A 17 -9.80 -9.43 0.84
CA TYR A 17 -8.70 -8.60 1.35
C TYR A 17 -7.35 -8.87 0.68
N ARG A 18 -7.23 -9.86 -0.21
CA ARG A 18 -6.00 -10.11 -1.00
C ARG A 18 -5.43 -8.84 -1.63
N PRO A 19 -6.21 -7.99 -2.34
CA PRO A 19 -5.66 -6.76 -2.89
C PRO A 19 -5.14 -5.80 -1.80
N ALA A 20 -5.84 -5.64 -0.68
CA ALA A 20 -5.35 -4.80 0.41
C ALA A 20 -4.01 -5.29 0.96
N PHE A 21 -3.86 -6.61 1.09
CA PHE A 21 -2.63 -7.23 1.54
C PHE A 21 -1.48 -6.98 0.58
N VAL A 22 -1.69 -7.22 -0.72
CA VAL A 22 -0.69 -6.94 -1.77
C VAL A 22 -0.29 -5.46 -1.78
N GLY A 23 -1.26 -4.55 -1.67
CA GLY A 23 -0.98 -3.11 -1.63
C GLY A 23 -0.19 -2.68 -0.40
N MET A 24 -0.46 -3.24 0.79
CA MET A 24 0.32 -2.92 1.98
C MET A 24 1.73 -3.52 1.94
N VAL A 25 1.90 -4.74 1.42
CA VAL A 25 3.24 -5.30 1.21
C VAL A 25 4.05 -4.40 0.29
N LEU A 26 3.46 -3.93 -0.81
CA LEU A 26 4.12 -3.02 -1.75
C LEU A 26 4.53 -1.70 -1.07
N LEU A 27 3.65 -1.13 -0.24
CA LEU A 27 3.95 0.08 0.53
C LEU A 27 5.06 -0.14 1.57
N VAL A 28 5.10 -1.29 2.25
CA VAL A 28 6.16 -1.61 3.22
C VAL A 28 7.51 -1.88 2.51
N CYS A 29 7.48 -2.40 1.28
CA CYS A 29 8.69 -2.60 0.47
C CYS A 29 9.22 -1.30 -0.17
N ALA A 30 8.36 -0.32 -0.44
CA ALA A 30 8.74 0.97 -1.04
C ALA A 30 9.87 1.74 -0.33
N PRO A 31 9.94 1.85 1.02
CA PRO A 31 11.04 2.54 1.69
C PRO A 31 12.41 1.93 1.38
N PHE A 32 12.52 0.61 1.18
CA PHE A 32 13.79 0.00 0.79
C PHE A 32 14.30 0.56 -0.54
N LEU A 33 13.42 0.79 -1.51
CA LEU A 33 13.77 1.43 -2.78
C LEU A 33 14.16 2.90 -2.60
N ILE A 34 13.43 3.62 -1.74
CA ILE A 34 13.69 5.04 -1.45
C ILE A 34 15.07 5.22 -0.81
N PHE A 35 15.40 4.43 0.19
CA PHE A 35 16.70 4.51 0.87
C PHE A 35 17.84 3.94 0.03
N ALA A 36 17.60 2.86 -0.74
CA ALA A 36 18.62 2.31 -1.64
C ALA A 36 19.04 3.31 -2.73
N GLY A 37 18.09 4.09 -3.26
CA GLY A 37 18.39 5.12 -4.27
C GLY A 37 18.78 6.48 -3.70
N ALA A 38 18.83 6.67 -2.38
CA ALA A 38 19.04 7.99 -1.75
C ALA A 38 20.32 8.70 -2.24
N SER A 39 21.36 7.93 -2.55
CA SER A 39 22.61 8.45 -3.10
C SER A 39 22.50 8.97 -4.55
N LEU A 40 21.47 8.56 -5.32
CA LEU A 40 21.27 8.98 -6.71
C LEU A 40 20.58 10.36 -6.81
N TYR A 41 19.51 10.58 -6.06
CA TYR A 41 18.69 11.80 -6.14
C TYR A 41 18.95 12.81 -5.00
N GLY A 42 19.95 12.52 -4.16
CA GLY A 42 20.37 13.39 -3.06
C GLY A 42 19.40 13.42 -1.88
N ALA A 43 19.79 14.16 -0.84
CA ALA A 43 19.07 14.23 0.43
C ALA A 43 17.66 14.83 0.27
N TRP A 44 17.52 15.89 -0.53
CA TRP A 44 16.22 16.55 -0.77
C TRP A 44 15.22 15.67 -1.51
N GLY A 45 15.67 14.97 -2.56
CA GLY A 45 14.83 14.00 -3.28
C GLY A 45 14.33 12.89 -2.35
N THR A 46 15.23 12.38 -1.50
CA THR A 46 14.89 11.35 -0.50
C THR A 46 13.85 11.85 0.49
N VAL A 47 14.01 13.05 1.07
CA VAL A 47 13.07 13.60 2.06
C VAL A 47 11.67 13.78 1.46
N VAL A 48 11.57 14.36 0.26
CA VAL A 48 10.28 14.54 -0.42
C VAL A 48 9.62 13.20 -0.70
N LEU A 49 10.39 12.20 -1.15
CA LEU A 49 9.88 10.88 -1.48
C LEU A 49 9.40 10.12 -0.24
N VAL A 50 10.11 10.24 0.88
CA VAL A 50 9.69 9.69 2.18
C VAL A 50 8.39 10.36 2.66
N LEU A 51 8.25 11.68 2.53
CA LEU A 51 7.02 12.39 2.90
C LEU A 51 5.83 11.95 2.06
N VAL A 52 6.00 11.86 0.74
CA VAL A 52 4.96 11.34 -0.18
C VAL A 52 4.59 9.91 0.19
N TRP A 53 5.58 9.06 0.45
CA TRP A 53 5.38 7.69 0.89
C TRP A 53 4.60 7.62 2.21
N LEU A 54 4.92 8.45 3.21
CA LEU A 54 4.21 8.47 4.50
C LEU A 54 2.73 8.83 4.33
N VAL A 55 2.41 9.79 3.46
CA VAL A 55 1.02 10.14 3.13
C VAL A 55 0.32 8.94 2.50
N LEU A 56 0.93 8.31 1.50
CA LEU A 56 0.38 7.12 0.83
C LEU A 56 0.23 5.94 1.81
N PHE A 57 1.19 5.74 2.71
CA PHE A 57 1.14 4.71 3.74
C PHE A 57 -0.02 4.93 4.71
N GLY A 58 -0.22 6.18 5.18
CA GLY A 58 -1.36 6.55 6.00
C GLY A 58 -2.71 6.33 5.29
N LEU A 59 -2.78 6.66 3.99
CA LEU A 59 -3.94 6.36 3.14
C LEU A 59 -4.17 4.84 2.98
N GLY A 60 -3.11 4.06 2.83
CA GLY A 60 -3.15 2.60 2.79
C GLY A 60 -3.73 2.00 4.07
N CYS A 61 -3.21 2.42 5.23
CA CYS A 61 -3.74 2.05 6.55
C CYS A 61 -5.22 2.45 6.71
N ARG A 62 -5.59 3.66 6.26
CA ARG A 62 -6.96 4.16 6.38
C ARG A 62 -7.95 3.44 5.45
N TRP A 63 -7.49 2.96 4.30
CA TRP A 63 -8.34 2.29 3.31
C TRP A 63 -8.31 0.76 3.38
N PHE A 64 -7.48 0.20 4.26
CA PHE A 64 -7.30 -1.25 4.45
C PHE A 64 -8.61 -2.01 4.66
N MET A 65 -9.44 -1.55 5.60
CA MET A 65 -10.76 -2.13 5.91
C MET A 65 -11.90 -1.67 4.97
N PRO A 66 -12.09 -0.36 4.71
CA PRO A 66 -13.27 0.10 3.99
C PRO A 66 -13.21 -0.08 2.47
N ARG A 67 -12.03 -0.09 1.84
CA ARG A 67 -11.89 -0.13 0.36
C ARG A 67 -10.62 -0.88 -0.09
N PRO A 68 -10.59 -2.22 -0.03
CA PRO A 68 -9.37 -3.01 -0.22
C PRO A 68 -8.74 -2.87 -1.62
N ARG A 69 -9.54 -2.61 -2.65
CA ARG A 69 -9.05 -2.35 -4.02
C ARG A 69 -8.24 -1.06 -4.13
N ARG A 70 -8.55 -0.03 -3.33
CA ARG A 70 -7.85 1.26 -3.40
C ARG A 70 -6.43 1.18 -2.82
N VAL A 71 -6.19 0.28 -1.88
CA VAL A 71 -4.87 0.09 -1.27
C VAL A 71 -3.83 -0.40 -2.30
N VAL A 72 -4.22 -1.27 -3.23
CA VAL A 72 -3.34 -1.66 -4.37
C VAL A 72 -2.95 -0.46 -5.20
N VAL A 73 -3.92 0.40 -5.54
CA VAL A 73 -3.69 1.61 -6.33
C VAL A 73 -2.74 2.55 -5.60
N VAL A 74 -2.89 2.71 -4.28
CA VAL A 74 -1.98 3.51 -3.45
C VAL A 74 -0.55 2.94 -3.47
N GLY A 75 -0.40 1.62 -3.36
CA GLY A 75 0.91 0.97 -3.51
C GLY A 75 1.53 1.21 -4.88
N LEU A 76 0.76 1.04 -5.96
CA LEU A 76 1.23 1.31 -7.32
C LEU A 76 1.62 2.78 -7.52
N LEU A 77 0.86 3.71 -6.96
CA LEU A 77 1.18 5.14 -6.98
C LEU A 77 2.50 5.42 -6.24
N SER A 78 2.77 4.75 -5.13
CA SER A 78 4.05 4.88 -4.43
C SER A 78 5.22 4.42 -5.30
N LEU A 79 5.05 3.31 -6.02
CA LEU A 79 6.08 2.80 -6.94
C LEU A 79 6.30 3.76 -8.11
N ALA A 80 5.21 4.29 -8.67
CA ALA A 80 5.25 5.27 -9.75
C ALA A 80 5.92 6.58 -9.32
N ALA A 81 5.62 7.08 -8.12
CA ALA A 81 6.26 8.27 -7.57
C ALA A 81 7.77 8.09 -7.42
N TRP A 82 8.21 6.91 -6.94
CA TRP A 82 9.64 6.58 -6.89
C TRP A 82 10.28 6.55 -8.28
N LEU A 83 9.64 5.90 -9.27
CA LEU A 83 10.15 5.86 -10.65
C LEU A 83 10.27 7.25 -11.28
N VAL A 84 9.30 8.13 -11.06
CA VAL A 84 9.33 9.50 -11.57
C VAL A 84 10.53 10.26 -11.00
N VAL A 85 10.82 10.12 -9.71
CA VAL A 85 11.99 10.78 -9.10
C VAL A 85 13.30 10.20 -9.63
N VAL A 86 13.40 8.88 -9.78
CA VAL A 86 14.58 8.24 -10.37
C VAL A 86 14.82 8.70 -11.81
N LEU A 87 13.75 8.85 -12.61
CA LEU A 87 13.84 9.33 -13.99
C LEU A 87 14.25 10.81 -14.06
N LEU A 88 13.74 11.65 -13.16
CA LEU A 88 14.08 13.08 -13.11
C LEU A 88 15.51 13.33 -12.60
N ALA A 89 16.04 12.44 -11.78
CA ALA A 89 17.38 12.56 -11.20
C ALA A 89 18.49 11.95 -12.07
N ARG A 90 18.15 11.34 -13.20
CA ARG A 90 19.07 10.76 -14.16
C ARG A 90 19.34 11.72 -15.32
#